data_AF-R6TZ08-F1
#
_entry.id   AF-R6TZ08-F1
#
_cell.length_a   1.000
_cell.length_b   1.000
_cell.length_c   1.000
_cell.angle_alpha   90.00
_cell.angle_beta   90.00
_cell.angle_gamma   90.00
#
_symmetry.space_group_name_H-M   'P 1'
#
loop_
_entity.id
_entity.type
_entity.pdbx_description
1 polymer ?
#
loop_
_entity_poly.entity_id
_entity_poly.type
_entity_poly.pdbx_seq_one_letter_code
_entity_poly.pdbx_strand_id
1 'polypeptide(L)'
;MGNIYKGTIAGIEGNTARVLPSDAGAKPTAKIVIPWHLRGSTGNLTKGTPVVYVEFDDASGLLLGRADGEWGAYLPGLTAGSISVPEGDVNASGVSLSGHRHGGVEPGSGTTSRPT
;
A
#
# COMPACT_ATOMS: atom_id res chain seq x y z
N MET A 1 26.09 -14.86 -5.25
CA MET A 1 25.86 -13.97 -6.41
C MET A 1 24.36 -13.79 -6.58
N GLY A 2 23.90 -12.64 -7.09
CA GLY A 2 22.48 -12.37 -7.31
C GLY A 2 22.25 -11.98 -8.77
N ASN A 3 21.33 -12.68 -9.44
CA ASN A 3 21.03 -12.46 -10.84
C ASN A 3 19.62 -11.89 -11.00
N ILE A 4 19.46 -10.95 -11.92
CA ILE A 4 18.19 -10.28 -12.18
C ILE A 4 17.51 -10.92 -13.38
N TYR A 5 16.24 -11.28 -13.22
CA TYR A 5 15.45 -11.94 -14.25
C TYR A 5 14.10 -11.26 -14.44
N LYS A 6 13.51 -11.51 -15.61
CA LYS A 6 12.12 -11.18 -15.90
C LYS A 6 11.25 -12.43 -15.82
N GLY A 7 9.99 -12.25 -15.48
CA GLY A 7 9.02 -13.33 -15.43
C GLY A 7 7.60 -12.85 -15.22
N THR A 8 6.69 -13.79 -15.02
CA THR A 8 5.29 -13.51 -14.65
C THR A 8 4.93 -14.17 -13.33
N ILE A 9 4.09 -13.53 -12.53
CA ILE A 9 3.65 -14.09 -11.25
C ILE A 9 2.87 -15.39 -11.50
N ALA A 10 3.34 -16.49 -10.90
CA ALA A 10 2.68 -17.79 -10.92
C ALA A 10 1.62 -17.90 -9.83
N GLY A 11 1.92 -17.34 -8.65
CA GLY A 11 1.06 -17.36 -7.48
C GLY A 11 1.65 -16.52 -6.34
N ILE A 12 0.78 -16.07 -5.44
CA ILE A 12 1.11 -15.22 -4.28
C ILE A 12 0.59 -15.92 -3.02
N GLU A 13 1.43 -15.96 -1.98
CA GLU A 13 1.09 -16.52 -0.68
C GLU A 13 1.65 -15.61 0.42
N GLY A 14 0.76 -14.87 1.08
CA GLY A 14 1.13 -13.86 2.05
C GLY A 14 2.09 -12.81 1.47
N ASN A 15 3.28 -12.70 2.05
CA ASN A 15 4.31 -11.75 1.63
C ASN A 15 5.31 -12.34 0.63
N THR A 16 4.98 -13.47 0.00
CA THR A 16 5.84 -14.17 -0.96
C THR A 16 5.13 -14.44 -2.28
N ALA A 17 5.90 -14.52 -3.36
CA ALA A 17 5.42 -14.88 -4.68
C ALA A 17 6.27 -16.00 -5.29
N ARG A 18 5.68 -16.74 -6.22
CA ARG A 18 6.41 -17.58 -7.17
C ARG A 18 6.34 -16.92 -8.54
N VAL A 19 7.44 -16.95 -9.28
CA VAL A 19 7.54 -16.35 -10.61
C VAL A 19 7.87 -17.45 -11.63
N LEU A 20 7.22 -17.39 -12.79
CA LEU A 20 7.61 -18.13 -13.98
C LEU A 20 8.61 -17.26 -14.74
N PRO A 21 9.89 -17.67 -14.85
CA PRO A 21 10.87 -16.90 -15.61
C PRO A 21 10.45 -16.82 -17.08
N SER A 22 10.77 -15.71 -17.75
CA SER A 22 10.44 -15.50 -19.16
C SER A 22 11.28 -16.37 -20.11
N ASP A 23 12.39 -16.93 -19.63
CA ASP A 23 13.24 -17.82 -20.42
C ASP A 23 12.55 -19.16 -20.67
N ALA A 24 12.47 -19.54 -21.95
CA ALA A 24 11.79 -20.76 -22.38
C ALA A 24 12.46 -22.00 -21.75
N GLY A 25 11.78 -22.64 -20.80
CA GLY A 25 12.22 -23.88 -20.16
C GLY A 25 12.74 -23.72 -18.73
N ALA A 26 12.78 -22.50 -18.18
CA ALA A 26 13.16 -22.28 -16.80
C ALA A 26 12.07 -22.76 -15.82
N LYS A 27 12.48 -23.40 -14.72
CA LYS A 27 11.56 -23.86 -13.68
C LYS A 27 10.97 -22.66 -12.93
N PRO A 28 9.74 -22.77 -12.40
CA PRO A 28 9.20 -21.76 -11.48
C PRO A 28 10.16 -21.53 -10.31
N THR A 29 10.29 -20.28 -9.89
CA THR A 29 11.15 -19.92 -8.75
C THR A 29 10.67 -20.56 -7.45
N ALA A 30 11.56 -20.65 -6.46
CA ALA A 30 11.15 -20.78 -5.06
C ALA A 30 10.28 -19.59 -4.63
N LYS A 31 9.73 -19.64 -3.40
CA LYS A 31 9.00 -18.51 -2.84
C LYS A 31 9.96 -17.35 -2.61
N ILE A 32 9.83 -16.28 -3.40
CA ILE A 32 10.61 -15.05 -3.28
C ILE A 32 9.80 -13.98 -2.53
N VAL A 33 10.49 -13.06 -1.87
CA VAL A 33 9.85 -12.03 -1.02
C VAL A 33 9.25 -10.92 -1.87
N ILE A 34 8.03 -10.49 -1.51
CA ILE A 34 7.39 -9.28 -2.03
C ILE A 34 7.76 -8.13 -1.08
N PRO A 35 8.50 -7.09 -1.51
CA PRO A 35 8.75 -5.90 -0.68
C PRO A 35 7.45 -5.23 -0.25
N TRP A 36 7.46 -4.60 0.93
CA TRP A 36 6.25 -4.00 1.53
C TRP A 36 5.52 -3.02 0.61
N HIS A 37 6.24 -2.26 -0.21
CA HIS A 37 5.68 -1.24 -1.11
C HIS A 37 5.01 -1.84 -2.37
N LEU A 38 5.24 -3.13 -2.69
CA LEU A 38 4.57 -3.85 -3.77
C LEU A 38 3.42 -4.75 -3.28
N ARG A 39 3.13 -4.73 -1.97
CA ARG A 39 2.03 -5.51 -1.39
C ARG A 39 0.71 -4.75 -1.54
N GLY A 40 -0.40 -5.49 -1.45
CA GLY A 40 -1.74 -4.92 -1.44
C GLY A 40 -2.08 -4.16 -2.72
N SER A 41 -2.89 -3.12 -2.58
CA SER A 41 -3.37 -2.29 -3.70
C SER A 41 -2.25 -1.51 -4.40
N THR A 42 -1.17 -1.16 -3.70
CA THR A 42 -0.05 -0.40 -4.29
C THR A 42 0.63 -1.15 -5.42
N GLY A 43 0.96 -2.43 -5.19
CA GLY A 43 1.52 -3.29 -6.25
C GLY A 43 0.43 -3.93 -7.12
N ASN A 44 -0.74 -4.24 -6.56
CA ASN A 44 -1.83 -4.95 -7.24
C ASN A 44 -1.33 -6.18 -8.06
N LEU A 45 -0.42 -6.95 -7.44
CA LEU A 45 0.17 -8.12 -8.09
C LEU A 45 -0.88 -9.23 -8.19
N THR A 46 -1.06 -9.78 -9.38
CA THR A 46 -1.97 -10.90 -9.64
C THR A 46 -1.26 -11.95 -10.50
N LYS A 47 -1.84 -13.14 -10.63
CA LYS A 47 -1.27 -14.17 -11.49
C LYS A 47 -1.18 -13.64 -12.93
N GLY A 48 -0.01 -13.79 -13.55
CA GLY A 48 0.28 -13.30 -14.89
C GLY A 48 0.87 -11.89 -14.94
N THR A 49 0.90 -11.13 -13.83
CA THR A 49 1.55 -9.81 -13.80
C THR A 49 3.02 -9.95 -14.19
N PRO A 50 3.50 -9.23 -15.22
CA PRO A 50 4.91 -9.18 -15.59
C PRO A 50 5.73 -8.51 -14.49
N VAL A 51 6.85 -9.11 -14.10
CA VAL A 51 7.68 -8.65 -12.99
C VAL A 51 9.17 -8.81 -13.27
N VAL A 52 9.96 -8.00 -12.59
CA VAL A 52 11.42 -8.14 -12.46
C VAL A 52 11.72 -8.61 -11.05
N TYR A 53 12.60 -9.59 -10.91
CA TYR A 53 13.01 -10.13 -9.62
C TYR A 53 14.50 -10.46 -9.61
N VAL A 54 15.07 -10.56 -8.42
CA VAL A 54 16.41 -11.09 -8.19
C VAL A 54 16.31 -12.47 -7.55
N GLU A 55 17.15 -13.39 -8.00
CA GLU A 55 17.37 -14.70 -7.38
C GLU A 55 18.83 -14.82 -6.96
N PHE A 56 19.03 -15.30 -5.74
CA PHE A 56 20.33 -15.55 -5.14
C PHE A 56 20.69 -17.03 -5.22
N ASP A 57 21.98 -17.35 -5.11
CA ASP A 57 22.47 -18.74 -5.21
C ASP A 57 21.89 -19.70 -4.14
N ASP A 58 21.35 -19.15 -3.04
CA ASP A 58 20.66 -19.91 -1.98
C ASP A 58 19.17 -20.15 -2.27
N ALA A 59 18.72 -19.87 -3.51
CA ALA A 59 17.34 -19.90 -3.98
C ALA A 59 16.39 -18.90 -3.30
N SER A 60 16.90 -18.01 -2.44
CA SER A 60 16.13 -16.87 -1.99
C SER A 60 16.02 -15.81 -3.09
N GLY A 61 15.08 -14.89 -2.95
CA GLY A 61 14.91 -13.84 -3.94
C GLY A 61 13.99 -12.72 -3.48
N LEU A 62 13.98 -11.65 -4.26
CA LEU A 62 13.19 -10.46 -3.99
C LEU A 62 12.58 -9.93 -5.29
N LEU A 63 11.30 -9.57 -5.23
CA LEU A 63 10.66 -8.79 -6.29
C LEU A 63 11.22 -7.38 -6.33
N LEU A 64 11.65 -6.92 -7.50
CA LEU A 64 12.17 -5.57 -7.70
C LEU A 64 11.09 -4.61 -8.17
N GLY A 65 10.14 -5.10 -8.97
CA GLY A 65 9.07 -4.28 -9.49
C GLY A 65 8.20 -4.99 -10.52
N ARG A 66 7.12 -4.31 -10.91
CA ARG A 66 6.33 -4.70 -12.08
C ARG A 66 7.06 -4.31 -13.36
N ALA A 67 6.90 -5.14 -14.38
CA ALA A 67 7.50 -4.94 -15.70
C ALA A 67 6.45 -4.52 -16.76
N ASP A 68 5.20 -4.31 -16.36
CA ASP A 68 4.10 -3.91 -17.25
C ASP A 68 3.91 -2.39 -17.36
N GLY A 69 4.68 -1.59 -16.61
CA GLY A 69 4.58 -0.13 -16.61
C GLY A 69 3.39 0.42 -15.82
N GLU A 70 2.62 -0.44 -15.17
CA GLU A 70 1.45 -0.07 -14.39
C GLU A 70 1.79 0.10 -12.91
N TRP A 71 1.02 0.95 -12.23
CA TRP A 71 1.07 1.11 -10.78
C TRP A 71 -0.32 0.83 -10.19
N GLY A 72 -0.39 0.01 -9.14
CA GLY A 72 -1.65 -0.55 -8.65
C GLY A 72 -2.63 0.46 -8.05
N ALA A 73 -2.13 1.55 -7.45
CA ALA A 73 -2.97 2.63 -6.92
C ALA A 73 -2.29 3.99 -7.05
N TYR A 74 -2.83 4.90 -7.87
CA TYR A 74 -2.46 6.32 -7.78
C TYR A 74 -2.66 6.76 -6.32
N LEU A 75 -1.62 7.34 -5.71
CA LEU A 75 -1.46 7.66 -4.28
C LEU A 75 -2.78 7.52 -3.50
N PRO A 76 -2.93 6.51 -2.61
CA PRO A 76 -4.19 6.34 -1.89
C PRO A 76 -4.52 7.68 -1.24
N GLY A 77 -5.71 8.21 -1.54
CA GLY A 77 -6.23 9.36 -0.81
C GLY A 77 -6.10 9.02 0.67
N LEU A 78 -5.24 9.75 1.38
CA LEU A 78 -5.00 9.50 2.78
C LEU A 78 -6.24 9.98 3.53
N THR A 79 -7.20 9.08 3.72
CA THR A 79 -8.25 9.30 4.71
C THR A 79 -7.59 9.11 6.07
N ALA A 80 -7.19 10.20 6.70
CA ALA A 80 -6.84 10.16 8.11
C ALA A 80 -8.05 9.58 8.86
N GLY A 81 -7.79 8.60 9.73
CA GLY A 81 -8.80 8.08 10.66
C GLY A 81 -9.11 9.12 11.73
N SER A 82 -9.04 8.76 13.00
CA SER A 82 -9.04 9.75 14.07
C SER A 82 -7.70 10.50 14.13
N ILE A 83 -7.75 11.83 14.19
CA ILE A 83 -6.60 12.69 14.50
C ILE A 83 -6.79 13.18 15.93
N SER A 84 -5.82 12.91 16.80
CA SER A 84 -5.74 13.51 18.13
C SER A 84 -4.63 14.56 18.12
N VAL A 85 -4.95 15.77 18.56
CA VAL A 85 -4.00 16.88 18.65
C VAL A 85 -3.77 17.15 20.15
N PRO A 86 -2.51 17.31 20.61
CA PRO A 86 -2.24 17.81 21.96
C PRO A 86 -2.97 19.14 22.18
N GLU A 87 -3.23 19.49 23.44
CA GLU A 87 -3.96 20.72 23.83
C GLU A 87 -3.57 21.94 22.97
N GLY A 88 -4.54 22.52 22.26
CA GLY A 88 -4.33 23.61 21.32
C GLY A 88 -5.41 23.73 20.25
N ASP A 89 -5.32 24.80 19.44
CA ASP A 89 -6.28 25.10 18.38
C ASP A 89 -6.02 24.28 17.11
N VAL A 90 -7.10 23.83 16.47
CA VAL A 90 -7.04 23.19 15.15
C VAL A 90 -7.33 24.23 14.07
N ASN A 91 -6.33 24.52 13.23
CA ASN A 91 -6.52 25.33 12.03
C ASN A 91 -6.66 24.41 10.80
N ALA A 92 -7.88 24.29 10.28
CA ALA A 92 -8.17 23.46 9.12
C ALA A 92 -8.58 24.32 7.91
N SER A 93 -7.81 24.24 6.82
CA SER A 93 -8.15 24.91 5.57
C SER A 93 -9.24 24.13 4.84
N GLY A 94 -10.52 24.44 5.11
CA GLY A 94 -11.65 23.96 4.31
C GLY A 94 -12.40 22.72 4.82
N VAL A 95 -12.15 22.27 6.06
CA VAL A 95 -12.96 21.21 6.69
C VAL A 95 -14.08 21.84 7.52
N SER A 96 -15.31 21.75 7.03
CA SER A 96 -16.50 22.09 7.83
C SER A 96 -16.76 20.99 8.85
N LEU A 97 -16.55 21.26 10.15
CA LEU A 97 -17.09 20.40 11.21
C LEU A 97 -18.60 20.64 11.30
N SER A 98 -19.40 19.76 10.71
CA SER A 98 -20.88 19.83 10.76
C SER A 98 -21.47 19.79 12.18
N GLY A 99 -20.66 19.43 13.19
CA GLY A 99 -21.01 19.54 14.61
C GLY A 99 -19.74 19.63 15.46
N HIS A 100 -19.77 20.50 16.47
CA HIS A 100 -18.71 20.62 17.48
C HIS A 100 -19.27 21.19 18.78
N ARG A 101 -18.49 21.08 19.86
CA ARG A 101 -18.82 21.59 21.20
C ARG A 101 -17.87 22.73 21.54
N HIS A 102 -18.40 23.87 21.98
CA HIS A 102 -17.61 24.96 22.55
C HIS A 102 -17.50 24.80 24.07
N GLY A 103 -16.37 25.20 24.64
CA GLY A 103 -16.25 25.48 26.07
C GLY A 103 -16.19 26.98 26.30
N GLY A 104 -17.14 27.56 27.05
CA GLY A 104 -17.10 28.99 27.39
C GLY A 104 -18.33 29.56 28.10
N VAL A 105 -18.04 30.32 29.18
CA VAL A 105 -18.79 31.21 30.10
C VAL A 105 -20.25 30.96 30.50
N GLU A 106 -21.05 30.19 29.77
CA GLU A 106 -22.34 29.75 30.28
C GLU A 106 -22.16 28.49 31.14
N PRO A 107 -22.82 28.39 32.31
CA PRO A 107 -22.87 27.14 33.06
C PRO A 107 -23.69 26.12 32.25
N GLY A 108 -23.04 25.37 31.34
CA GLY A 108 -23.70 24.36 30.52
C GLY A 108 -22.88 23.85 29.33
N SER A 109 -23.22 22.65 28.85
CA SER A 109 -22.68 22.09 27.60
C SER A 109 -23.49 22.60 26.40
N GLY A 110 -22.89 23.40 25.52
CA GLY A 110 -23.51 23.84 24.26
C GLY A 110 -23.09 22.95 23.07
N THR A 111 -24.06 22.39 22.34
CA THR A 111 -23.83 21.60 21.13
C THR A 111 -24.36 22.35 19.91
N THR A 112 -23.54 22.50 18.87
CA THR A 112 -23.98 23.07 17.58
C THR A 112 -24.25 21.95 16.57
N SER A 113 -25.37 22.07 15.83
CA SER A 113 -25.76 21.15 14.75
C SER A 113 -25.81 21.86 13.39
N ARG A 114 -25.69 21.08 12.30
CA ARG A 114 -25.86 21.57 10.92
C ARG A 114 -27.26 22.20 10.74
N PRO A 115 -27.40 23.38 10.12
CA PRO A 115 -28.71 23.94 9.78
C PRO A 115 -29.49 22.97 8.87
N THR A 116 -30.78 22.78 9.14
CA THR A 116 -31.71 22.04 8.28
C THR A 116 -32.09 22.85 7.06
#